data_AF-A0A3C1F818-F1
#
_entry.id   AF-A0A3C1F818-F1
#
_cell.length_a   1.000
_cell.length_b   1.000
_cell.length_c   1.000
_cell.angle_alpha   90.00
_cell.angle_beta   90.00
_cell.angle_gamma   90.00
#
_symmetry.space_group_name_H-M   'P 1'
#
loop_
_entity.id
_entity.type
_entity.pdbx_description
1 polymer ?
#
loop_
_entity_poly.entity_id
_entity_poly.type
_entity_poly.pdbx_seq_one_letter_code
_entity_poly.pdbx_strand_id
1 'polypeptide(L)'
;MKNILFILAACLMVSLVNAAPVAQQRPQLNEKLQAAVQAAAQRRQAVVDLEKEDDFGNTPVFAAAQKGDAKAIAAYIKSAKNGAFLLKTGKNGNNVFHIARNKDSFLALAYGIRYFYPREYQKHLHVLMNQRNEAGELPVQTQINYGRADMFFAEIPYTDLYKRIMNIKSKLSAGGIVAEVAQTEAAEVVEMSKDGSGRTIAQAARDNASVPGMDKVVAFFNENAAYL
;
A
#
# COMPACT_ATOMS: atom_id res chain seq x y z
N MET A 1 3.55 -86.30 3.44
CA MET A 1 2.49 -85.42 2.90
C MET A 1 1.92 -84.41 3.92
N LYS A 2 1.94 -84.65 5.25
CA LYS A 2 1.41 -83.71 6.26
C LYS A 2 2.20 -82.40 6.42
N ASN A 3 3.52 -82.39 6.18
CA ASN A 3 4.36 -81.21 6.42
C ASN A 3 4.26 -80.12 5.33
N ILE A 4 3.90 -80.48 4.10
CA ILE A 4 3.78 -79.52 2.98
C ILE A 4 2.47 -78.73 3.09
N LEU A 5 1.40 -79.37 3.58
CA LEU A 5 0.09 -78.72 3.77
C LEU A 5 0.12 -77.66 4.88
N PHE A 6 0.92 -77.88 5.93
CA PHE A 6 1.10 -76.93 7.02
C PHE A 6 1.89 -75.67 6.61
N ILE A 7 2.91 -75.82 5.76
CA ILE A 7 3.71 -74.69 5.27
C ILE A 7 2.88 -73.83 4.30
N LEU A 8 2.09 -74.44 3.42
CA LEU A 8 1.19 -73.71 2.52
C LEU A 8 0.09 -72.95 3.28
N ALA A 9 -0.47 -73.54 4.35
CA ALA A 9 -1.46 -72.86 5.20
C ALA A 9 -0.85 -71.67 5.98
N ALA A 10 0.39 -71.79 6.46
CA ALA A 10 1.10 -70.69 7.12
C ALA A 10 1.42 -69.53 6.15
N CYS A 11 1.85 -69.84 4.92
CA CYS A 11 2.13 -68.82 3.89
C CYS A 11 0.87 -68.08 3.40
N LEU A 12 -0.30 -68.74 3.38
CA LEU A 12 -1.57 -68.09 3.01
C LEU A 12 -2.06 -67.13 4.10
N MET A 13 -1.84 -67.46 5.38
CA MET A 13 -2.22 -66.61 6.51
C MET A 13 -1.32 -65.37 6.63
N VAL A 14 -0.01 -65.49 6.33
CA VAL A 14 0.91 -64.33 6.34
C VAL A 14 0.62 -63.35 5.20
N SER A 15 0.16 -63.83 4.04
CA SER A 15 -0.21 -62.97 2.90
C SER A 15 -1.57 -62.29 3.05
N LEU A 16 -2.51 -62.88 3.80
CA LEU A 16 -3.80 -62.25 4.13
C LEU A 16 -3.70 -61.16 5.21
N VAL A 17 -2.75 -61.27 6.14
CA VAL A 17 -2.57 -60.27 7.23
C VAL A 17 -1.87 -58.99 6.74
N ASN A 18 -1.06 -59.05 5.68
CA ASN A 18 -0.29 -57.89 5.18
C ASN A 18 -0.94 -57.10 4.01
N ALA A 19 -2.02 -57.59 3.40
CA ALA A 19 -2.69 -56.89 2.28
C ALA A 19 -3.80 -55.92 2.72
N ALA A 20 -4.35 -56.09 3.93
CA ALA A 20 -5.49 -55.33 4.43
C ALA A 20 -5.23 -53.84 4.74
N PRO A 21 -4.12 -53.42 5.38
CA PRO A 21 -3.99 -52.03 5.83
C PRO A 21 -3.74 -51.04 4.68
N VAL A 22 -3.10 -51.48 3.60
CA VAL A 22 -2.75 -50.61 2.46
C VAL A 22 -3.95 -50.37 1.52
N ALA A 23 -4.83 -51.36 1.37
CA ALA A 23 -6.04 -51.24 0.54
C ALA A 23 -7.08 -50.30 1.17
N GLN A 24 -7.19 -50.28 2.50
CA GLN A 24 -8.12 -49.42 3.24
C GLN A 24 -7.61 -47.98 3.45
N GLN A 25 -6.28 -47.76 3.45
CA GLN A 25 -5.68 -46.43 3.61
C GLN A 25 -5.74 -45.56 2.35
N ARG A 26 -5.71 -46.15 1.15
CA ARG A 26 -5.73 -45.41 -0.13
C ARG A 26 -7.03 -44.59 -0.33
N PRO A 27 -8.24 -45.12 -0.06
CA PRO A 27 -9.48 -44.34 -0.14
C PRO A 27 -9.48 -43.16 0.84
N GLN A 28 -9.08 -43.39 2.09
CA GLN A 28 -9.05 -42.34 3.13
C GLN A 28 -8.03 -41.24 2.82
N LEU A 29 -6.88 -41.60 2.24
CA LEU A 29 -5.88 -40.63 1.81
C LEU A 29 -6.40 -39.78 0.63
N ASN A 30 -7.10 -40.39 -0.32
CA ASN A 30 -7.69 -39.70 -1.47
C ASN A 30 -8.80 -38.72 -1.04
N GLU A 31 -9.66 -39.11 -0.09
CA GLU A 31 -10.69 -38.23 0.46
C GLU A 31 -10.09 -37.05 1.23
N LYS A 32 -9.05 -37.28 2.05
CA LYS A 32 -8.33 -36.22 2.75
C LYS A 32 -7.65 -35.25 1.78
N LEU A 33 -7.06 -35.76 0.71
CA LEU A 33 -6.45 -34.93 -0.32
C LEU A 33 -7.50 -34.09 -1.06
N GLN A 34 -8.63 -34.69 -1.44
CA GLN A 34 -9.74 -33.95 -2.06
C GLN A 34 -10.30 -32.88 -1.13
N ALA A 35 -10.51 -33.19 0.16
CA ALA A 35 -10.96 -32.22 1.15
C ALA A 35 -9.94 -31.08 1.33
N ALA A 36 -8.64 -31.38 1.35
CA ALA A 36 -7.60 -30.36 1.44
C ALA A 36 -7.55 -29.47 0.18
N VAL A 37 -7.71 -30.05 -1.01
CA VAL A 37 -7.78 -29.31 -2.29
C VAL A 37 -9.03 -28.44 -2.34
N GLN A 38 -10.18 -28.95 -1.91
CA GLN A 38 -11.43 -28.18 -1.82
C GLN A 38 -11.34 -27.06 -0.78
N ALA A 39 -10.77 -27.32 0.39
CA ALA A 39 -10.53 -26.30 1.41
C ALA A 39 -9.54 -25.23 0.92
N ALA A 40 -8.49 -25.61 0.19
CA ALA A 40 -7.57 -24.67 -0.44
C ALA A 40 -8.24 -23.86 -1.56
N ALA A 41 -9.13 -24.47 -2.35
CA ALA A 41 -9.93 -23.79 -3.37
C ALA A 41 -10.94 -22.83 -2.74
N GLN A 42 -11.62 -23.22 -1.66
CA GLN A 42 -12.53 -22.37 -0.89
C GLN A 42 -11.79 -21.21 -0.22
N ARG A 43 -10.58 -21.43 0.33
CA ARG A 43 -9.73 -20.35 0.84
C ARG A 43 -9.33 -19.35 -0.26
N ARG A 44 -9.11 -19.82 -1.50
CA ARG A 44 -8.89 -18.94 -2.66
C ARG A 44 -10.15 -18.21 -3.13
N GLN A 45 -11.33 -18.71 -2.78
CA GLN A 45 -12.63 -18.11 -3.10
C GLN A 45 -13.21 -17.25 -1.97
N ALA A 46 -12.54 -17.18 -0.81
CA ALA A 46 -12.95 -16.28 0.26
C ALA A 46 -12.90 -14.85 -0.27
N VAL A 47 -14.08 -14.28 -0.53
CA VAL A 47 -14.22 -12.89 -0.93
C VAL A 47 -13.73 -12.06 0.24
N VAL A 48 -12.58 -11.39 0.06
CA VAL A 48 -12.09 -10.44 1.05
C VAL A 48 -13.09 -9.30 1.09
N ASP A 49 -13.72 -9.12 2.24
CA ASP A 49 -14.54 -7.94 2.49
C ASP A 49 -13.61 -6.73 2.65
N LEU A 50 -13.46 -5.96 1.58
CA LEU A 50 -12.57 -4.79 1.53
C LEU A 50 -13.06 -3.62 2.39
N GLU A 51 -14.28 -3.70 2.90
CA GLU A 51 -14.86 -2.70 3.80
C GLU A 51 -14.72 -3.11 5.27
N LYS A 52 -14.31 -4.36 5.56
CA LYS A 52 -14.19 -4.85 6.92
C LYS A 52 -12.97 -4.25 7.61
N GLU A 53 -13.23 -3.49 8.66
CA GLU A 53 -12.20 -2.91 9.52
C GLU A 53 -11.65 -3.94 10.53
N ASP A 54 -10.36 -3.79 10.86
CA ASP A 54 -9.76 -4.42 12.04
C ASP A 54 -10.07 -3.62 13.33
N ASP A 55 -9.58 -4.07 14.48
CA ASP A 55 -9.82 -3.40 15.77
C ASP A 55 -9.28 -1.95 15.80
N PHE A 56 -8.33 -1.63 14.92
CA PHE A 56 -7.75 -0.31 14.74
C PHE A 56 -8.47 0.52 13.67
N GLY A 57 -9.55 0.03 13.08
CA GLY A 57 -10.29 0.73 12.02
C GLY A 57 -9.62 0.66 10.65
N ASN A 58 -8.61 -0.18 10.46
CA ASN A 58 -7.96 -0.34 9.18
C ASN A 58 -8.74 -1.32 8.32
N THR A 59 -9.18 -0.87 7.15
CA THR A 59 -9.67 -1.79 6.12
C THR A 59 -8.49 -2.61 5.53
N PRO A 60 -8.74 -3.69 4.78
CA PRO A 60 -7.66 -4.54 4.27
C PRO A 60 -6.66 -3.79 3.40
N VAL A 61 -7.10 -2.76 2.66
CA VAL A 61 -6.18 -1.93 1.87
C VAL A 61 -5.26 -1.08 2.73
N PHE A 62 -5.74 -0.61 3.89
CA PHE A 62 -4.88 0.12 4.83
C PHE A 62 -3.80 -0.81 5.39
N ALA A 63 -4.19 -2.00 5.84
CA ALA A 63 -3.24 -2.99 6.35
C ALA A 63 -2.19 -3.39 5.28
N ALA A 64 -2.59 -3.54 4.02
CA ALA A 64 -1.67 -3.85 2.92
C ALA A 64 -0.73 -2.68 2.60
N ALA A 65 -1.24 -1.45 2.55
CA ALA A 65 -0.44 -0.24 2.32
C ALA A 65 0.63 -0.05 3.40
N GLN A 66 0.25 -0.19 4.68
CA GLN A 66 1.16 -0.08 5.83
C GLN A 66 2.24 -1.16 5.85
N LYS A 67 1.94 -2.36 5.33
CA LYS A 67 2.90 -3.46 5.17
C LYS A 67 3.75 -3.35 3.90
N GLY A 68 3.40 -2.44 2.98
CA GLY A 68 4.06 -2.34 1.69
C GLY A 68 3.72 -3.47 0.72
N ASP A 69 2.59 -4.16 0.93
CA ASP A 69 2.18 -5.32 0.15
C ASP A 69 1.43 -4.91 -1.13
N ALA A 70 2.21 -4.46 -2.11
CA ALA A 70 1.70 -4.10 -3.44
C ALA A 70 0.97 -5.25 -4.13
N LYS A 71 1.32 -6.52 -3.83
CA LYS A 71 0.68 -7.69 -4.43
C LYS A 71 -0.73 -7.89 -3.88
N ALA A 72 -0.91 -7.74 -2.57
CA ALA A 72 -2.24 -7.75 -1.95
C ALA A 72 -3.12 -6.62 -2.50
N ILE A 73 -2.59 -5.39 -2.59
CA ILE A 73 -3.30 -4.24 -3.16
C ILE A 73 -3.74 -4.55 -4.60
N ALA A 74 -2.85 -5.08 -5.43
CA ALA A 74 -3.17 -5.47 -6.81
C ALA A 74 -4.23 -6.58 -6.88
N ALA A 75 -4.20 -7.55 -5.96
CA ALA A 75 -5.22 -8.58 -5.87
C ALA A 75 -6.60 -7.99 -5.52
N TYR A 76 -6.66 -7.08 -4.53
CA TYR A 76 -7.88 -6.37 -4.15
C TYR A 76 -8.46 -5.58 -5.33
N ILE A 77 -7.63 -4.85 -6.06
CA ILE A 77 -8.05 -4.10 -7.26
C ILE A 77 -8.65 -5.03 -8.32
N LYS A 78 -8.09 -6.23 -8.52
CA LYS A 78 -8.62 -7.20 -9.49
C LYS A 78 -9.94 -7.82 -9.08
N SER A 79 -10.15 -8.04 -7.77
CA SER A 79 -11.36 -8.71 -7.26
C SER A 79 -12.49 -7.75 -6.87
N ALA A 80 -12.21 -6.46 -6.67
CA ALA A 80 -13.20 -5.51 -6.20
C ALA A 80 -14.22 -5.14 -7.29
N LYS A 81 -15.48 -4.94 -6.87
CA LYS A 81 -16.56 -4.48 -7.75
C LYS A 81 -16.41 -3.01 -8.14
N ASN A 82 -15.83 -2.19 -7.27
CA ASN A 82 -15.59 -0.76 -7.48
C ASN A 82 -14.40 -0.29 -6.63
N GLY A 83 -13.98 0.96 -6.82
CA GLY A 83 -12.81 1.55 -6.15
C GLY A 83 -13.09 2.25 -4.82
N ALA A 84 -14.30 2.17 -4.25
CA ALA A 84 -14.67 2.96 -3.07
C ALA A 84 -13.76 2.68 -1.86
N PHE A 85 -13.29 1.44 -1.71
CA PHE A 85 -12.38 1.04 -0.64
C PHE A 85 -11.05 1.82 -0.63
N LEU A 86 -10.61 2.36 -1.78
CA LEU A 86 -9.40 3.17 -1.92
C LEU A 86 -9.59 4.62 -1.44
N LEU A 87 -10.84 5.09 -1.36
CA LEU A 87 -11.19 6.47 -1.01
C LEU A 87 -11.53 6.63 0.47
N LYS A 88 -11.41 5.55 1.25
CA LYS A 88 -11.70 5.56 2.68
C LYS A 88 -10.64 6.32 3.46
N THR A 89 -11.08 6.85 4.59
CA THR A 89 -10.25 7.48 5.59
C THR A 89 -10.27 6.62 6.84
N GLY A 90 -9.11 6.28 7.40
CA GLY A 90 -8.97 5.56 8.65
C GLY A 90 -9.19 6.47 9.87
N LYS A 91 -9.09 5.91 11.08
CA LYS A 91 -9.48 6.57 12.34
C LYS A 91 -8.82 7.92 12.64
N ASN A 92 -7.63 8.22 12.12
CA ASN A 92 -6.91 9.48 12.39
C ASN A 92 -6.98 10.47 11.21
N GLY A 93 -7.98 10.36 10.35
CA GLY A 93 -8.06 11.20 9.14
C GLY A 93 -7.09 10.79 8.01
N ASN A 94 -6.30 9.72 8.21
CA ASN A 94 -5.38 9.20 7.21
C ASN A 94 -6.13 8.53 6.06
N ASN A 95 -5.77 8.83 4.82
CA ASN A 95 -6.12 8.00 3.68
C ASN A 95 -5.00 7.00 3.37
N VAL A 96 -5.20 6.17 2.34
CA VAL A 96 -4.25 5.11 1.95
C VAL A 96 -2.86 5.63 1.59
N PHE A 97 -2.71 6.89 1.17
CA PHE A 97 -1.41 7.47 0.82
C PHE A 97 -0.65 8.01 2.03
N HIS A 98 -1.32 8.40 3.12
CA HIS A 98 -0.64 8.74 4.38
C HIS A 98 0.12 7.57 4.99
N ILE A 99 -0.30 6.34 4.68
CA ILE A 99 0.22 5.13 5.32
C ILE A 99 0.95 4.18 4.37
N ALA A 100 1.05 4.53 3.07
CA ALA A 100 1.81 3.74 2.11
C ALA A 100 3.24 3.54 2.61
N ARG A 101 3.72 2.29 2.64
CA ARG A 101 5.00 1.98 3.27
C ARG A 101 6.18 2.25 2.36
N ASN A 102 6.01 2.02 1.06
CA ASN A 102 7.07 2.08 0.06
C ASN A 102 6.50 2.44 -1.32
N LYS A 103 7.41 2.82 -2.22
CA LYS A 103 7.07 3.21 -3.59
C LYS A 103 6.15 2.22 -4.31
N ASP A 104 6.36 0.92 -4.15
CA ASP A 104 5.56 -0.09 -4.86
C ASP A 104 4.11 -0.12 -4.38
N SER A 105 3.90 -0.06 -3.06
CA SER A 105 2.55 0.04 -2.48
C SER A 105 1.87 1.35 -2.87
N PHE A 106 2.60 2.47 -2.87
CA PHE A 106 2.10 3.76 -3.31
C PHE A 106 1.63 3.71 -4.77
N LEU A 107 2.47 3.19 -5.67
CA LEU A 107 2.15 3.07 -7.09
C LEU A 107 0.98 2.10 -7.33
N ALA A 108 0.86 1.04 -6.55
CA ALA A 108 -0.28 0.13 -6.63
C ALA A 108 -1.60 0.82 -6.24
N LEU A 109 -1.59 1.66 -5.20
CA LEU A 109 -2.75 2.47 -4.80
C LEU A 109 -3.11 3.49 -5.89
N ALA A 110 -2.13 4.23 -6.39
CA ALA A 110 -2.34 5.20 -7.48
C ALA A 110 -2.85 4.52 -8.75
N TYR A 111 -2.33 3.34 -9.07
CA TYR A 111 -2.85 2.49 -10.13
C TYR A 111 -4.31 2.09 -9.89
N GLY A 112 -4.67 1.71 -8.66
CA GLY A 112 -6.05 1.40 -8.29
C GLY A 112 -7.00 2.58 -8.55
N ILE A 113 -6.62 3.79 -8.15
CA ILE A 113 -7.40 5.00 -8.42
C ILE A 113 -7.57 5.20 -9.92
N ARG A 114 -6.50 5.04 -10.71
CA ARG A 114 -6.57 5.14 -12.18
C ARG A 114 -7.42 4.04 -12.82
N TYR A 115 -7.37 2.84 -12.29
CA TYR A 115 -8.10 1.69 -12.80
C TYR A 115 -9.60 1.87 -12.63
N PHE A 116 -10.06 2.29 -11.44
CA PHE A 116 -11.49 2.47 -11.16
C PHE A 116 -12.05 3.81 -11.63
N TYR A 117 -11.23 4.86 -11.73
CA TYR A 117 -11.66 6.22 -12.07
C TYR A 117 -10.87 6.80 -13.26
N PRO A 118 -10.81 6.14 -14.43
CA PRO A 118 -9.86 6.49 -15.50
C PRO A 118 -9.99 7.92 -16.05
N ARG A 119 -11.18 8.54 -15.95
CA ARG A 119 -11.42 9.92 -16.39
C ARG A 119 -11.16 10.96 -15.29
N GLU A 120 -11.30 10.57 -14.03
CA GLU A 120 -11.23 11.48 -12.87
C GLU A 120 -10.07 11.15 -11.93
N TYR A 121 -9.15 10.26 -12.31
CA TYR A 121 -8.10 9.77 -11.42
C TYR A 121 -7.22 10.92 -10.93
N GLN A 122 -6.93 11.91 -11.76
CA GLN A 122 -6.15 13.08 -11.36
C GLN A 122 -6.86 13.87 -10.27
N LYS A 123 -8.18 14.04 -10.38
CA LYS A 123 -8.99 14.71 -9.36
C LYS A 123 -8.99 13.93 -8.05
N HIS A 124 -9.16 12.60 -8.10
CA HIS A 124 -9.13 11.75 -6.91
C HIS A 124 -7.75 11.74 -6.24
N LEU A 125 -6.68 11.55 -7.02
CA LEU A 125 -5.31 11.65 -6.50
C LEU A 125 -5.06 13.03 -5.90
N HIS A 126 -5.51 14.09 -6.56
CA HIS A 126 -5.34 15.44 -6.06
C HIS A 126 -6.06 15.66 -4.72
N VAL A 127 -7.30 15.20 -4.58
CA VAL A 127 -8.05 15.27 -3.32
C VAL A 127 -7.33 14.49 -2.22
N LEU A 128 -6.94 13.24 -2.49
CA LEU A 128 -6.29 12.39 -1.49
C LEU A 128 -4.91 12.92 -1.10
N MET A 129 -4.11 13.38 -2.07
CA MET A 129 -2.77 13.91 -1.85
C MET A 129 -2.76 15.30 -1.18
N ASN A 130 -3.90 15.98 -1.12
CA ASN A 130 -4.08 17.24 -0.40
C ASN A 130 -4.96 17.14 0.85
N GLN A 131 -5.45 15.94 1.16
CA GLN A 131 -6.21 15.70 2.38
C GLN A 131 -5.26 15.75 3.57
N ARG A 132 -5.56 16.61 4.53
CA ARG A 132 -4.88 16.61 5.82
C ARG A 132 -5.48 15.55 6.74
N ASN A 133 -4.63 14.82 7.44
CA ASN A 133 -5.05 13.97 8.54
C ASN A 133 -5.37 14.81 9.80
N GLU A 134 -5.72 14.18 10.91
CA GLU A 134 -6.04 14.89 12.17
C GLU A 134 -4.86 15.65 12.77
N ALA A 135 -3.62 15.24 12.48
CA ALA A 135 -2.42 15.99 12.84
C ALA A 135 -2.13 17.17 11.89
N GLY A 136 -3.02 17.43 10.93
CA GLY A 136 -2.85 18.46 9.93
C GLY A 136 -1.84 18.10 8.84
N GLU A 137 -1.44 16.84 8.69
CA GLU A 137 -0.39 16.43 7.75
C GLU A 137 -0.97 16.00 6.40
N LEU A 138 -0.32 16.45 5.32
CA LEU A 138 -0.51 15.89 3.98
C LEU A 138 0.16 14.49 3.88
N PRO A 139 -0.24 13.62 2.93
CA PRO A 139 0.47 12.37 2.70
C PRO A 139 1.99 12.58 2.51
N VAL A 140 2.39 13.52 1.67
CA VAL A 140 3.83 13.81 1.44
C VAL A 140 4.57 14.20 2.72
N GLN A 141 3.91 14.87 3.66
CA GLN A 141 4.49 15.22 4.95
C GLN A 141 4.69 13.97 5.80
N THR A 142 3.67 13.12 5.92
CA THR A 142 3.78 11.87 6.70
C THR A 142 4.92 11.00 6.19
N GLN A 143 5.11 10.91 4.87
CA GLN A 143 6.18 10.10 4.30
C GLN A 143 7.57 10.65 4.61
N ILE A 144 7.73 11.96 4.54
CA ILE A 144 8.98 12.62 4.94
C ILE A 144 9.24 12.43 6.43
N ASN A 145 8.22 12.60 7.28
CA ASN A 145 8.32 12.40 8.73
C ASN A 145 8.76 10.97 9.09
N TYR A 146 8.39 9.98 8.27
CA TYR A 146 8.80 8.57 8.42
C TYR A 146 10.08 8.20 7.65
N GLY A 147 10.80 9.16 7.08
CA GLY A 147 12.03 8.94 6.32
C GLY A 147 11.84 8.20 4.99
N ARG A 148 10.64 8.26 4.38
CA ARG A 148 10.30 7.59 3.11
C ARG A 148 10.58 8.46 1.90
N ALA A 149 11.85 8.81 1.73
CA ALA A 149 12.32 9.64 0.62
C ALA A 149 12.01 9.03 -0.76
N ASP A 150 11.97 7.70 -0.86
CA ASP A 150 11.70 6.96 -2.09
C ASP A 150 10.31 7.23 -2.67
N MET A 151 9.36 7.66 -1.84
CA MET A 151 8.00 7.97 -2.26
C MET A 151 7.78 9.46 -2.57
N PHE A 152 8.62 10.34 -2.03
CA PHE A 152 8.46 11.80 -2.13
C PHE A 152 8.15 12.26 -3.56
N PHE A 153 8.98 11.88 -4.53
CA PHE A 153 8.79 12.30 -5.93
C PHE A 153 7.60 11.64 -6.62
N ALA A 154 7.14 10.49 -6.15
CA ALA A 154 5.90 9.87 -6.65
C ALA A 154 4.67 10.62 -6.16
N GLU A 155 4.75 11.20 -4.98
CA GLU A 155 3.66 11.88 -4.28
C GLU A 155 3.53 13.35 -4.61
N ILE A 156 4.65 14.07 -4.52
CA ILE A 156 4.68 15.52 -4.60
C ILE A 156 3.99 16.09 -5.86
N PRO A 157 4.07 15.50 -7.08
CA PRO A 157 3.50 16.12 -8.27
C PRO A 157 1.97 16.22 -8.25
N TYR A 158 1.31 15.47 -7.36
CA TYR A 158 -0.14 15.48 -7.20
C TYR A 158 -0.64 16.48 -6.15
N THR A 159 0.27 17.13 -5.42
CA THR A 159 -0.05 18.09 -4.35
C THR A 159 -0.25 19.51 -4.89
N ASP A 160 -1.05 20.33 -4.18
CA ASP A 160 -1.18 21.76 -4.45
C ASP A 160 0.10 22.52 -4.15
N LEU A 161 0.86 22.05 -3.15
CA LEU A 161 2.18 22.58 -2.83
C LEU A 161 3.08 22.58 -4.07
N TYR A 162 3.20 21.46 -4.76
CA TYR A 162 4.02 21.35 -5.96
C TYR A 162 3.56 22.30 -7.07
N LYS A 163 2.26 22.36 -7.33
CA LYS A 163 1.69 23.26 -8.35
C LYS A 163 2.04 24.72 -8.05
N ARG A 164 1.93 25.14 -6.78
CA ARG A 164 2.25 26.51 -6.36
C ARG A 164 3.73 26.83 -6.47
N ILE A 165 4.62 25.94 -6.01
CA ILE A 165 6.08 26.10 -6.19
C ILE A 165 6.43 26.31 -7.66
N MET A 166 5.89 25.47 -8.55
CA MET A 166 6.18 25.57 -10.00
C MET A 166 5.60 26.84 -10.64
N ASN A 167 4.43 27.28 -10.20
CA ASN A 167 3.83 28.54 -10.67
C ASN A 167 4.65 29.76 -10.25
N ILE A 168 5.09 29.83 -8.98
CA ILE A 168 5.94 30.90 -8.47
C ILE A 168 7.25 30.95 -9.25
N LYS A 169 7.88 29.80 -9.49
CA LYS A 169 9.10 29.70 -10.31
C LYS A 169 8.92 30.28 -11.71
N SER A 170 7.80 29.94 -12.36
CA SER A 170 7.43 30.48 -13.67
C SER A 170 7.27 32.01 -13.63
N LYS A 171 6.51 32.54 -12.66
CA LYS A 171 6.29 33.98 -12.49
C LYS A 171 7.57 34.77 -12.22
N LEU A 172 8.46 34.25 -11.37
CA LEU A 172 9.75 34.88 -11.11
C LEU A 172 10.62 34.96 -12.37
N SER A 173 10.58 33.91 -13.21
CA SER A 173 11.30 33.92 -14.49
C SER A 173 10.77 34.93 -15.50
N ALA A 174 9.51 35.35 -15.37
CA ALA A 174 8.89 36.36 -16.24
C ALA A 174 9.35 37.79 -15.92
N GLY A 175 9.85 38.04 -14.71
CA GLY A 175 10.39 39.34 -14.28
C GLY A 175 9.33 40.43 -14.02
N GLY A 176 9.81 41.64 -13.72
CA GLY A 176 8.97 42.83 -13.47
C GLY A 176 7.99 42.65 -12.29
N ILE A 177 6.83 43.30 -12.38
CA ILE A 177 5.77 43.28 -11.35
C ILE A 177 5.30 41.84 -11.05
N VAL A 178 5.32 40.94 -12.04
CA VAL A 178 4.92 39.54 -11.87
C VAL A 178 5.85 38.80 -10.89
N ALA A 179 7.14 39.15 -10.87
CA ALA A 179 8.10 38.61 -9.92
C ALA A 179 7.88 39.15 -8.50
N GLU A 180 7.50 40.42 -8.34
CA GLU A 180 7.16 40.99 -7.03
C GLU A 180 5.93 40.31 -6.42
N VAL A 181 4.89 40.07 -7.22
CA VAL A 181 3.72 39.30 -6.78
C VAL A 181 4.13 37.88 -6.38
N ALA A 182 5.00 37.23 -7.15
CA ALA A 182 5.46 35.88 -6.82
C ALA A 182 6.21 35.80 -5.48
N GLN A 183 6.94 36.85 -5.08
CA GLN A 183 7.57 36.93 -3.76
C GLN A 183 6.53 36.98 -2.64
N THR A 184 5.41 37.68 -2.84
CA THR A 184 4.32 37.69 -1.86
C THR A 184 3.58 36.36 -1.78
N GLU A 185 3.42 35.65 -2.90
CA GLU A 185 2.80 34.31 -2.94
C GLU A 185 3.63 33.22 -2.26
N ALA A 186 4.96 33.38 -2.18
CA ALA A 186 5.84 32.41 -1.52
C ALA A 186 5.49 32.22 -0.03
N ALA A 187 5.05 33.29 0.64
CA ALA A 187 4.60 33.21 2.04
C ALA A 187 3.44 32.22 2.23
N GLU A 188 2.48 32.17 1.31
CA GLU A 188 1.37 31.21 1.37
C GLU A 188 1.84 29.76 1.22
N VAL A 189 2.86 29.53 0.38
CA VAL A 189 3.42 28.19 0.17
C VAL A 189 4.11 27.69 1.44
N VAL A 190 4.79 28.58 2.17
CA VAL A 190 5.37 28.26 3.49
C VAL A 190 4.29 27.77 4.43
N GLU A 191 3.18 28.52 4.58
CA GLU A 191 2.07 28.16 5.46
C GLU A 191 1.41 26.84 5.04
N MET A 192 1.22 26.62 3.74
CA MET A 192 0.69 25.34 3.23
C MET A 192 1.59 24.15 3.52
N SER A 193 2.91 24.37 3.63
CA SER A 193 3.87 23.31 3.92
C SER A 193 3.92 22.91 5.40
N LYS A 194 3.23 23.63 6.29
CA LYS A 194 3.25 23.34 7.73
C LYS A 194 2.28 22.23 8.10
N ASP A 195 2.68 21.39 9.05
CA ASP A 195 1.81 20.45 9.76
C ASP A 195 1.10 21.13 10.96
N GLY A 196 0.30 20.37 11.71
CA GLY A 196 -0.40 20.87 12.90
C GLY A 196 0.52 21.32 14.05
N SER A 197 1.80 20.95 14.01
CA SER A 197 2.82 21.44 14.96
C SER A 197 3.53 22.72 14.48
N GLY A 198 3.21 23.20 13.27
CA GLY A 198 3.86 24.35 12.65
C GLY A 198 5.17 24.02 11.95
N ARG A 199 5.55 22.73 11.86
CA ARG A 199 6.78 22.28 11.21
C ARG A 199 6.59 22.19 9.71
N THR A 200 7.54 22.72 8.93
CA THR A 200 7.49 22.63 7.47
C THR A 200 8.01 21.29 6.96
N ILE A 201 7.62 20.91 5.74
CA ILE A 201 8.20 19.75 5.06
C ILE A 201 9.73 19.84 4.96
N ALA A 202 10.28 21.04 4.71
CA ALA A 202 11.72 21.25 4.63
C ALA A 202 12.42 21.00 5.97
N GLN A 203 11.82 21.43 7.09
CA GLN A 203 12.35 21.13 8.43
C GLN A 203 12.32 19.63 8.70
N ALA A 204 11.20 18.96 8.45
CA ALA A 204 11.09 17.51 8.61
C ALA A 204 12.07 16.72 7.74
N ALA A 205 12.35 17.18 6.53
CA ALA A 205 13.34 16.56 5.65
C ALA A 205 14.76 16.64 6.24
N ARG A 206 15.11 17.78 6.85
CA ARG A 206 16.40 17.97 7.54
C ARG A 206 16.51 17.12 8.81
N ASP A 207 15.44 17.04 9.59
CA ASP A 207 15.38 16.19 10.80
C ASP A 207 15.69 14.72 10.48
N ASN A 208 15.34 14.28 9.26
CA ASN A 208 15.52 12.92 8.76
C ASN A 208 16.70 12.78 7.78
N ALA A 209 17.63 13.75 7.72
CA ALA A 209 18.69 13.78 6.71
C ALA A 209 19.62 12.54 6.71
N SER A 210 19.66 11.77 7.80
CA SER A 210 20.42 10.52 7.90
C SER A 210 19.77 9.33 7.18
N VAL A 211 18.50 9.43 6.78
CA VAL A 211 17.77 8.35 6.11
C VAL A 211 18.10 8.33 4.61
N PRO A 212 18.37 7.15 4.01
CA PRO A 212 18.73 7.06 2.59
C PRO A 212 17.71 7.75 1.67
N GLY A 213 18.20 8.59 0.76
CA GLY A 213 17.40 9.34 -0.21
C GLY A 213 16.91 10.70 0.29
N MET A 214 16.99 10.99 1.60
CA MET A 214 16.60 12.31 2.13
C MET A 214 17.53 13.43 1.69
N ASP A 215 18.77 13.11 1.29
CA ASP A 215 19.68 14.04 0.63
C ASP A 215 19.05 14.69 -0.61
N LYS A 216 18.33 13.89 -1.42
CA LYS A 216 17.62 14.38 -2.62
C LYS A 216 16.39 15.22 -2.27
N VAL A 217 15.69 14.85 -1.19
CA VAL A 217 14.53 15.61 -0.69
C VAL A 217 14.98 16.96 -0.15
N VAL A 218 16.04 16.99 0.66
CA VAL A 218 16.66 18.21 1.16
C VAL A 218 17.18 19.07 0.02
N ALA A 219 17.85 18.48 -0.98
CA ALA A 219 18.28 19.19 -2.17
C ALA A 219 17.11 19.83 -2.91
N PHE A 220 16.01 19.10 -3.12
CA PHE A 220 14.79 19.66 -3.71
C PHE A 220 14.28 20.88 -2.92
N PHE A 221 14.17 20.78 -1.59
CA PHE A 221 13.68 21.90 -0.79
C PHE A 221 14.66 23.08 -0.73
N ASN A 222 15.97 22.84 -0.80
CA ASN A 222 16.98 23.90 -0.88
C ASN A 222 16.95 24.61 -2.23
N GLU A 223 16.83 23.87 -3.33
CA GLU A 223 16.69 24.43 -4.68
C GLU A 223 15.42 25.25 -4.85
N ASN A 224 14.39 24.95 -4.05
CA ASN A 224 13.10 25.63 -4.06
C ASN A 224 12.91 26.55 -2.84
N ALA A 225 13.96 26.82 -2.06
CA ALA A 225 13.86 27.59 -0.82
C ALA A 225 13.46 29.05 -1.05
N ALA A 226 13.75 29.62 -2.23
CA ALA A 226 13.27 30.96 -2.57
C ALA A 226 11.74 31.02 -2.82
N TYR A 227 11.07 29.85 -2.86
CA TYR A 227 9.63 29.70 -3.10
C TYR A 227 8.89 29.16 -1.87
N LEU A 228 9.60 28.93 -0.75
CA LEU A 228 9.17 28.22 0.47
C LEU A 228 9.67 28.91 1.74
#